data_AF-M1CKY5-F1
#
_entry.id   AF-M1CKY5-F1
#
_cell.length_a   1.000
_cell.length_b   1.000
_cell.length_c   1.000
_cell.angle_alpha   90.00
_cell.angle_beta   90.00
_cell.angle_gamma   90.00
#
_symmetry.space_group_name_H-M   'P 1'
#
loop_
_entity.id
_entity.type
_entity.pdbx_description
1 polymer ?
#
loop_
_entity_poly.entity_id
_entity_poly.type
_entity_poly.pdbx_seq_one_letter_code
_entity_poly.pdbx_strand_id
1 'polypeptide(L)' 'MEFKPDPYIATVLNCAVWVFYGMPFVHPDSLLVITINGFGLAIELLYVSIFFIYSDWSKRVCIYIRAYCLCI' A
#
# COMPACT_ATOMS: atom_id res chain seq x y z
N MET A 1 13.98 16.33 7.18
CA MET A 1 12.95 15.30 7.31
C MET A 1 13.43 14.09 6.52
N GLU A 2 13.84 13.04 7.21
CA GLU A 2 14.31 11.82 6.57
C GLU A 2 13.10 11.09 5.98
N PHE A 3 13.05 10.93 4.66
CA PHE A 3 11.97 10.19 4.02
C PHE A 3 12.11 8.70 4.35
N LYS A 4 11.29 8.21 5.28
CA LYS A 4 11.19 6.79 5.59
C LYS A 4 10.09 6.16 4.73
N PRO A 5 10.39 5.17 3.88
CA PRO A 5 9.39 4.50 3.05
C PRO A 5 8.51 3.51 3.85
N ASP A 6 8.91 3.15 5.07
CA ASP A 6 8.22 2.17 5.93
C ASP A 6 6.74 2.47 6.17
N PRO A 7 6.33 3.67 6.60
CA PRO A 7 4.93 4.00 6.80
C PRO A 7 4.09 3.91 5.52
N TYR A 8 4.65 4.28 4.36
CA TYR A 8 3.94 4.22 3.06
C TYR A 8 3.67 2.77 2.64
N ILE A 9 4.65 1.88 2.83
CA ILE A 9 4.47 0.46 2.54
C ILE A 9 3.43 -0.14 3.48
N ALA A 10 3.47 0.23 4.78
CA ALA A 10 2.48 -0.22 5.75
C ALA A 10 1.06 0.27 5.44
N THR A 11 0.87 1.52 4.99
CA THR A 11 -0.45 2.01 4.58
C THR A 11 -0.97 1.34 3.32
N VAL A 12 -0.12 1.10 2.31
CA VAL A 12 -0.50 0.32 1.12
C VAL A 12 -0.98 -1.08 1.50
N LEU A 13 -0.22 -1.80 2.34
CA LEU A 13 -0.60 -3.14 2.80
C LEU A 13 -1.89 -3.12 3.61
N ASN A 14 -2.03 -2.16 4.53
CA ASN A 14 -3.26 -1.99 5.31
C ASN A 14 -4.48 -1.74 4.41
N CYS A 15 -4.39 -0.80 3.46
CA CYS A 15 -5.47 -0.52 2.53
C CYS A 15 -5.79 -1.72 1.63
N ALA A 16 -4.77 -2.46 1.15
CA ALA A 16 -4.97 -3.65 0.35
C ALA A 16 -5.71 -4.77 1.12
N VAL A 17 -5.35 -4.99 2.39
CA VAL A 17 -6.03 -5.94 3.26
C VAL A 17 -7.49 -5.54 3.49
N TRP A 18 -7.76 -4.26 3.77
CA TRP A 18 -9.13 -3.77 3.97
C TRP A 18 -9.99 -3.84 2.71
N VAL A 19 -9.42 -3.56 1.53
CA VAL A 19 -10.12 -3.73 0.25
C VAL A 19 -10.42 -5.20 -0.01
N PHE A 20 -9.46 -6.10 0.23
CA PHE A 20 -9.67 -7.55 0.09
C PHE A 20 -10.73 -8.07 1.04
N TYR A 21 -10.69 -7.65 2.31
CA TYR A 21 -11.69 -7.99 3.32
C TYR A 21 -13.09 -7.47 2.97
N GLY A 22 -13.18 -6.26 2.41
CA GLY A 22 -14.45 -5.66 2.03
C GLY A 22 -15.11 -6.27 0.79
N MET A 23 -14.40 -7.10 0.01
CA MET A 23 -14.94 -7.71 -1.20
C MET A 23 -16.17 -8.59 -0.88
N PRO A 24 -17.17 -8.63 -1.79
CA PRO A 24 -18.45 -9.33 -1.55
C PRO A 24 -18.30 -10.84 -1.35
N PHE A 25 -17.17 -11.42 -1.74
CA PHE A 25 -16.83 -12.82 -1.49
C PHE A 25 -16.44 -13.10 -0.02
N VAL A 26 -15.88 -12.12 0.69
CA VAL A 26 -15.43 -12.26 2.08
C VAL A 26 -16.48 -11.71 3.03
N HIS A 27 -16.98 -10.49 2.78
CA HIS A 27 -17.97 -9.88 3.65
C HIS A 27 -19.09 -9.14 2.89
N PRO A 28 -20.34 -9.58 3.11
CA PRO A 28 -21.59 -8.86 2.88
C PRO A 28 -21.48 -7.33 3.03
N ASP A 29 -22.06 -6.50 2.17
CA ASP A 29 -22.41 -5.10 2.53
C ASP A 29 -21.28 -4.12 2.97
N SER A 30 -20.02 -4.37 2.61
CA SER A 30 -18.86 -3.53 3.03
C SER A 30 -18.42 -2.45 2.02
N LEU A 31 -19.36 -1.88 1.24
CA LEU A 31 -19.08 -0.91 0.16
C LEU A 31 -18.35 0.37 0.62
N LEU A 32 -18.67 0.91 1.80
CA LEU A 32 -17.97 2.07 2.34
C LEU A 32 -16.49 1.78 2.62
N VAL A 33 -16.21 0.58 3.14
CA VAL A 33 -14.85 0.15 3.49
C VAL A 33 -14.02 -0.04 2.22
N ILE A 34 -14.61 -0.62 1.17
CA ILE A 34 -13.94 -0.78 -0.13
C ILE A 34 -13.64 0.58 -0.76
N THR A 35 -14.62 1.50 -0.78
CA THR A 35 -14.45 2.78 -1.48
C THR A 35 -13.42 3.68 -0.79
N ILE A 36 -13.44 3.79 0.54
CA ILE A 36 -12.47 4.61 1.28
C ILE A 36 -11.05 4.03 1.21
N ASN A 37 -10.90 2.72 1.43
CA ASN A 37 -9.58 2.08 1.39
C ASN A 37 -9.08 1.93 -0.05
N GLY A 38 -9.96 1.77 -1.04
CA GLY A 38 -9.63 1.74 -2.45
C GLY A 38 -9.11 3.09 -2.94
N PHE A 39 -9.74 4.21 -2.53
CA PHE A 39 -9.24 5.55 -2.84
C PHE A 39 -7.90 5.82 -2.15
N GLY A 40 -7.76 5.42 -0.87
CA GLY A 40 -6.49 5.47 -0.14
C GLY A 40 -5.38 4.67 -0.84
N LEU A 41 -5.69 3.44 -1.27
CA LEU A 41 -4.77 2.58 -2.00
C LEU A 41 -4.32 3.22 -3.32
N ALA A 42 -5.24 3.86 -4.06
CA ALA A 42 -4.91 4.53 -5.32
C ALA A 42 -3.94 5.70 -5.13
N ILE A 43 -4.15 6.53 -4.10
CA ILE A 43 -3.26 7.66 -3.77
C ILE A 43 -1.89 7.15 -3.31
N GLU A 44 -1.86 6.13 -2.45
CA GLU A 44 -0.61 5.58 -1.94
C GLU A 44 0.21 4.89 -3.05
N LEU A 45 -0.45 4.17 -3.96
CA LEU A 45 0.19 3.61 -5.16
C LEU A 45 0.73 4.71 -6.09
N LEU A 46 0.04 5.85 -6.21
CA LEU A 46 0.54 7.00 -6.97
C LEU A 46 1.83 7.57 -6.32
N TYR A 47 1.84 7.71 -5.00
CA TYR A 47 3.03 8.15 -4.27
C TYR A 47 4.21 7.18 -4.43
N VAL A 48 3.96 5.88 -4.23
CA VAL A 48 5.00 4.84 -4.37
C VAL A 48 5.49 4.74 -5.81
N SER A 49 4.62 4.89 -6.81
CA SER A 49 5.00 4.84 -8.23
C SER A 49 5.85 6.03 -8.65
N ILE A 50 5.50 7.25 -8.22
CA ILE A 50 6.35 8.43 -8.41
C ILE A 50 7.70 8.23 -7.70
N PHE A 51 7.70 7.76 -6.46
CA PHE A 51 8.95 7.44 -5.74
C PHE A 51 9.77 6.39 -6.50
N PHE A 52 9.15 5.36 -7.06
CA PHE A 52 9.83 4.34 -7.84
C PHE A 52 10.48 4.94 -9.10
N ILE A 53 9.75 5.77 -9.85
CA ILE A 53 10.25 6.39 -11.09
C ILE A 53 11.46 7.28 -10.81
N TYR A 54 11.39 8.10 -9.75
CA TYR A 54 12.43 9.08 -9.44
C TYR A 54 13.55 8.58 -8.50
N SER A 55 13.42 7.39 -7.90
CA SER A 55 14.45 6.85 -7.00
C SER A 55 15.40 5.85 -7.68
N ASP A 56 16.65 5.86 -7.20
CA ASP A 56 17.71 4.94 -7.60
C ASP A 56 17.35 3.46 -7.36
N TRP A 57 17.86 2.59 -8.24
CA TRP A 57 17.66 1.13 -8.18
C TRP A 57 17.99 0.49 -6.82
N SER A 58 18.97 1.03 -6.10
CA SER A 58 19.35 0.54 -4.76
C SER A 58 18.24 0.76 -3.72
N LYS A 59 17.47 1.85 -3.85
CA LYS A 59 16.32 2.13 -2.95
C LYS A 59 15.11 1.26 -3.30
N ARG A 60 14.96 0.85 -4.55
CA ARG A 60 13.88 -0.04 -5.02
C ARG A 60 13.98 -1.43 -4.39
N VAL A 61 15.19 -2.02 -4.36
CA VAL A 61 15.43 -3.33 -3.73
C VAL A 61 15.18 -3.27 -2.21
N CYS A 62 15.58 -2.18 -1.56
CA CYS A 62 15.30 -1.96 -0.14
C CYS A 62 13.79 -1.94 0.16
N ILE A 63 12.99 -1.29 -0.69
CA ILE A 63 11.52 -1.27 -0.55
C ILE A 63 10.93 -2.68 -0.67
N TYR A 64 11.34 -3.49 -1.65
CA TYR A 64 10.84 -4.86 -1.79
C TYR A 64 11.18 -5.73 -0.58
N ILE A 65 12.41 -5.62 -0.06
CA ILE A 65 12.84 -6.34 1.14
C ILE A 65 12.02 -5.90 2.36
N ARG A 66 11.76 -4.60 2.52
CA ARG A 66 10.97 -4.07 3.64
C ARG A 66 9.49 -4.42 3.52
N ALA A 67 8.93 -4.42 2.31
CA ALA A 67 7.57 -4.90 2.07
C ALA A 67 7.43 -6.38 2.38
N TYR A 68 8.40 -7.20 1.97
CA TYR A 68 8.44 -8.62 2.31
C TYR A 68 8.56 -8.84 3.83
N CYS A 69 9.41 -8.07 4.51
CA CYS A 69 9.58 -8.12 5.97
C CYS A 69 8.35 -7.62 6.75
N LEU A 70 7.54 -6.73 6.18
CA LEU A 70 6.27 -6.29 6.77
C LEU A 70 5.14 -7.30 6.56
N CYS A 71 5.26 -8.16 5.53
CA CYS A 71 4.31 -9.23 5.25
C CYS A 71 4.61 -10.55 5.98
N ILE A 72 5.82 -10.72 6.55
CA ILE A 72 6.22 -11.89 7.35
C ILE A 72 5.93 -11.66 8.84
#